data_AF-A0A7S3CIH8-F1
#
_entry.id   AF-A0A7S3CIH8-F1
#
_cell.length_a   1.000
_cell.length_b   1.000
_cell.length_c   1.000
_cell.angle_alpha   90.00
_cell.angle_beta   90.00
_cell.angle_gamma   90.00
#
_symmetry.space_group_name_H-M   'P 1'
#
loop_
_entity.id
_entity.type
_entity.pdbx_description
1 polymer ?
#
loop_
_entity_poly.entity_id
_entity_poly.type
_entity_poly.pdbx_seq_one_letter_code
_entity_poly.pdbx_strand_id
1 'polypeptide(L)'
;MNYEDFVWFMLSEEDKSTLRSLQYWFKVIDLDDNLIITPHEMQHFYEEQVHRLEYLNHEPILFVDLLCQMNDLVKPSHEGHFSFEELRAVKQNVGIFFNCLVNLNKFIAYETRDLFQLKHQLTEFPDYSEWDRFAKAEYERLAMEEEQGEDSEVLDAMDGWDSEEENQAPGQSNNNNEGEENK
;
A
#
# COMPACT_ATOMS: atom_id res chain seq x y z
N MET A 1 -20.60 2.88 -10.53
CA MET A 1 -19.60 1.80 -10.57
C MET A 1 -20.23 0.58 -9.92
N ASN A 2 -20.42 -0.51 -10.66
CA ASN A 2 -20.91 -1.79 -10.15
C ASN A 2 -19.72 -2.68 -9.71
N TYR A 3 -19.99 -3.90 -9.25
CA TYR A 3 -18.92 -4.83 -8.83
C TYR A 3 -17.97 -5.21 -9.98
N GLU A 4 -18.49 -5.43 -11.19
CA GLU A 4 -17.65 -5.77 -12.35
C GLU A 4 -16.72 -4.61 -12.72
N ASP A 5 -17.22 -3.38 -12.70
CA ASP A 5 -16.43 -2.17 -12.92
C ASP A 5 -15.31 -2.05 -11.87
N PHE A 6 -15.63 -2.36 -10.60
CA PHE A 6 -14.65 -2.35 -9.51
C PHE A 6 -13.56 -3.41 -9.70
N VAL A 7 -13.91 -4.62 -10.15
CA VAL A 7 -12.91 -5.66 -10.46
C VAL A 7 -11.96 -5.18 -11.57
N TRP A 8 -12.48 -4.57 -12.63
CA TRP A 8 -11.65 -4.02 -13.70
C TRP A 8 -10.78 -2.86 -13.24
N PHE A 9 -11.31 -2.00 -12.36
CA PHE A 9 -10.52 -0.95 -11.71
C PHE A 9 -9.37 -1.55 -10.91
N MET A 10 -9.64 -2.51 -10.02
CA MET A 10 -8.61 -3.15 -9.19
C MET A 10 -7.53 -3.84 -10.02
N LEU A 11 -7.91 -4.62 -11.03
CA LEU A 11 -6.93 -5.27 -11.92
C LEU A 11 -6.08 -4.24 -12.66
N SER A 12 -6.70 -3.15 -13.12
CA SER A 12 -6.00 -2.08 -13.82
C SER A 12 -5.09 -1.27 -12.91
N GLU A 13 -5.49 -1.07 -11.66
CA GLU A 13 -4.73 -0.34 -10.66
C GLU A 13 -3.49 -1.11 -10.22
N GLU A 14 -3.64 -2.42 -10.03
CA GLU A 14 -2.57 -3.28 -9.54
C GLU A 14 -1.51 -3.60 -10.61
N ASP A 15 -1.92 -3.99 -11.81
CA ASP A 15 -1.00 -4.21 -12.94
C ASP A 15 -1.30 -3.25 -14.09
N LYS A 16 -0.54 -2.15 -14.15
CA LYS A 16 -0.63 -1.13 -15.20
C LYS A 16 0.07 -1.53 -16.51
N SER A 17 0.79 -2.65 -16.55
CA SER A 17 1.56 -3.08 -17.72
C SER A 17 0.72 -3.77 -18.80
N THR A 18 -0.47 -4.26 -18.44
CA THR A 18 -1.38 -4.91 -19.39
C THR A 18 -1.95 -3.88 -20.38
N LEU A 19 -2.24 -4.32 -21.61
CA LEU A 19 -2.82 -3.43 -22.64
C LEU A 19 -4.13 -2.77 -22.18
N ARG A 20 -4.96 -3.52 -21.45
CA ARG A 20 -6.25 -3.01 -20.95
C ARG A 20 -6.04 -1.95 -19.89
N SER A 21 -5.15 -2.19 -18.93
CA SER A 21 -4.82 -1.24 -17.86
C SER A 21 -4.19 0.02 -18.43
N LEU A 22 -3.27 -0.14 -19.39
CA LEU A 22 -2.67 0.98 -20.11
C LEU A 22 -3.72 1.85 -20.78
N GLN A 23 -4.66 1.26 -21.52
CA GLN A 23 -5.77 2.00 -22.14
C GLN A 23 -6.66 2.70 -21.10
N TYR A 24 -6.94 2.03 -19.99
CA TYR A 24 -7.73 2.58 -18.90
C TYR A 24 -7.08 3.86 -18.34
N TRP A 25 -5.80 3.77 -17.95
CA TRP A 25 -5.09 4.90 -17.36
C TRP A 25 -4.77 6.00 -18.36
N PHE A 26 -4.44 5.64 -19.60
CA PHE A 26 -4.23 6.62 -20.65
C PHE A 26 -5.48 7.48 -20.84
N LYS A 27 -6.66 6.86 -20.92
CA LYS A 27 -7.94 7.57 -21.05
C LYS A 27 -8.30 8.43 -19.83
N VAL A 28 -7.77 8.09 -18.65
CA VAL A 28 -7.97 8.92 -17.45
C VAL A 28 -7.08 10.16 -17.50
N ILE A 29 -5.86 10.05 -18.02
CA ILE A 29 -4.88 11.14 -18.03
C ILE A 29 -5.02 12.06 -19.25
N ASP A 30 -5.34 11.51 -20.41
CA ASP A 30 -5.60 12.24 -21.65
C ASP A 30 -6.92 13.00 -21.51
N LEU A 31 -6.83 14.31 -21.26
CA LEU A 31 -7.99 15.14 -20.94
C LEU A 31 -8.70 15.66 -22.20
N ASP A 32 -8.00 15.69 -23.34
CA ASP A 32 -8.53 16.16 -24.61
C ASP A 32 -8.77 15.05 -25.65
N ASP A 33 -8.56 13.78 -25.26
CA ASP A 33 -8.74 12.56 -26.06
C ASP A 33 -7.91 12.56 -27.36
N ASN A 34 -6.72 13.16 -27.36
CA ASN A 34 -5.87 13.29 -28.54
C ASN A 34 -4.82 12.15 -28.71
N LEU A 35 -4.78 11.20 -27.76
CA LEU A 35 -3.82 10.08 -27.68
C LEU A 35 -2.37 10.46 -27.39
N ILE A 36 -2.15 11.65 -26.82
CA ILE A 36 -0.83 12.20 -26.45
C ILE A 36 -0.95 12.85 -25.07
N ILE A 37 -0.24 12.32 -24.09
CA ILE A 37 -0.13 12.95 -22.77
C ILE A 37 0.93 14.06 -22.84
N THR A 38 0.52 15.28 -22.54
CA THR A 38 1.35 16.49 -22.55
C THR A 38 1.80 16.88 -21.15
N PRO A 39 2.80 17.78 -21.00
CA PRO A 39 3.22 18.23 -19.68
C PRO A 39 2.12 18.98 -18.93
N HIS A 40 1.20 19.63 -19.65
CA HIS A 40 0.06 20.32 -19.06
C HIS A 40 -0.89 19.35 -18.35
N GLU A 41 -1.22 18.22 -18.98
CA GLU A 41 -2.08 17.20 -18.38
C GLU A 41 -1.39 16.51 -17.23
N MET A 42 -0.10 16.16 -17.38
CA MET A 42 0.68 15.60 -16.28
C MET A 42 0.72 16.54 -15.07
N GLN A 43 0.95 17.84 -15.30
CA GLN A 43 0.99 18.82 -14.24
C GLN A 43 -0.36 18.91 -13.51
N HIS A 44 -1.48 18.86 -14.25
CA HIS A 44 -2.81 18.89 -13.65
C HIS A 44 -3.02 17.77 -12.61
N PHE A 45 -2.60 16.54 -12.91
CA PHE A 45 -2.69 15.44 -11.95
C PHE A 45 -1.62 15.54 -10.85
N TYR A 46 -0.40 15.96 -11.19
CA TYR A 46 0.69 16.04 -10.24
C TYR A 46 0.50 17.12 -9.16
N GLU A 47 -0.22 18.21 -9.46
CA GLU A 47 -0.56 19.25 -8.47
C GLU A 47 -1.29 18.67 -7.25
N GLU A 48 -2.24 17.76 -7.44
CA GLU A 48 -2.91 17.07 -6.35
C GLU A 48 -1.96 16.14 -5.58
N GLN A 49 -1.04 15.48 -6.28
CA GLN A 49 -0.05 14.61 -5.67
C GLN A 49 0.91 15.39 -4.77
N VAL A 50 1.31 16.59 -5.18
CA VAL A 50 2.10 17.53 -4.35
C VAL A 50 1.35 17.89 -3.08
N HIS A 51 0.08 18.29 -3.18
CA HIS A 51 -0.72 18.62 -1.99
C HIS A 51 -0.82 17.46 -1.00
N ARG A 52 -0.96 16.23 -1.49
CA ARG A 52 -1.02 15.04 -0.64
C ARG A 52 0.34 14.69 -0.04
N LEU A 53 1.45 14.89 -0.76
CA LEU A 53 2.81 14.74 -0.23
C LEU A 53 3.06 15.73 0.92
N GLU A 54 2.72 16.99 0.72
CA GLU A 54 2.85 18.04 1.74
C GLU A 54 2.02 17.71 2.98
N TYR A 55 0.79 17.20 2.81
CA TYR A 55 -0.07 16.78 3.91
C TYR A 55 0.56 15.66 4.75
N LEU A 56 1.28 14.74 4.11
CA LEU A 56 2.01 13.66 4.78
C LEU A 56 3.41 14.07 5.28
N ASN A 57 3.77 15.36 5.17
CA ASN A 57 5.10 15.91 5.47
C ASN A 57 6.25 15.29 4.64
N HIS A 58 5.96 14.85 3.42
CA HIS A 58 6.98 14.50 2.44
C HIS A 58 7.38 15.71 1.60
N GLU A 59 8.66 15.81 1.25
CA GLU A 59 9.16 16.84 0.34
C GLU A 59 8.78 16.49 -1.12
N PRO A 60 8.00 17.32 -1.82
CA PRO A 60 7.61 17.05 -3.20
C PRO A 60 8.77 17.32 -4.16
N ILE A 61 8.87 16.49 -5.21
CA ILE A 61 9.81 16.69 -6.30
C ILE A 61 9.28 17.80 -7.22
N LEU A 62 10.15 18.63 -7.78
CA LEU A 62 9.75 19.64 -8.75
C LEU A 62 9.21 18.96 -10.02
N PHE A 63 8.14 19.52 -10.59
CA PHE A 63 7.54 18.98 -11.81
C PHE A 63 8.54 18.88 -12.97
N VAL A 64 9.48 19.81 -13.09
CA VAL A 64 10.53 19.77 -14.13
C VAL A 64 11.42 18.54 -13.99
N ASP A 65 11.77 18.15 -12.77
CA ASP A 65 12.60 16.98 -12.50
C ASP A 65 11.81 15.69 -12.74
N LEU A 66 10.54 15.67 -12.33
CA LEU A 66 9.63 14.56 -12.66
C LEU A 66 9.49 14.38 -14.17
N LEU A 67 9.28 15.46 -14.92
CA LEU A 67 9.14 15.43 -16.37
C LEU A 67 10.43 14.92 -17.05
N CYS A 68 11.60 15.34 -16.57
CA CYS A 68 12.88 14.79 -17.01
C CYS A 68 12.96 13.28 -16.78
N GLN A 69 12.60 12.80 -15.59
CA GLN A 69 12.58 11.36 -15.28
C GLN A 69 11.62 10.59 -16.19
N MET A 70 10.45 11.15 -16.50
CA MET A 70 9.49 10.52 -17.41
C MET A 70 9.98 10.50 -18.86
N ASN A 71 10.67 11.56 -19.31
CA ASN A 71 11.35 11.55 -20.61
C ASN A 71 12.44 10.48 -20.67
N ASP A 72 13.25 10.31 -19.63
CA ASP A 72 14.29 9.27 -19.58
C ASP A 72 13.71 7.85 -19.56
N LEU A 73 12.55 7.69 -18.91
CA LEU A 73 11.83 6.43 -18.80
C LEU A 73 11.24 6.00 -20.14
N VAL A 74 10.51 6.90 -20.81
CA VAL A 74 9.73 6.60 -22.02
C VAL A 74 10.55 6.81 -23.29
N LYS A 75 11.46 7.78 -23.28
CA LYS A 75 12.26 8.22 -24.44
C LYS A 75 11.39 8.55 -25.65
N PRO A 76 10.43 9.49 -25.51
CA PRO A 76 9.51 9.82 -26.58
C PRO A 76 10.25 10.47 -27.76
N SER A 77 9.62 10.41 -28.93
CA SER A 77 10.11 11.04 -30.16
C SER A 77 10.17 12.56 -30.04
N HIS A 78 9.26 13.13 -29.24
CA HIS A 78 9.24 14.55 -28.90
C HIS A 78 9.17 14.71 -27.38
N GLU A 79 10.16 15.40 -26.79
CA GLU A 79 10.24 15.56 -25.34
C GLU A 79 8.94 16.16 -24.75
N GLY A 80 8.52 15.57 -23.63
CA GLY A 80 7.31 15.94 -22.92
C GLY A 80 6.00 15.50 -23.58
N HIS A 81 6.02 14.86 -24.75
CA HIS A 81 4.83 14.36 -25.43
C HIS A 81 4.87 12.84 -25.48
N PHE A 82 3.97 12.21 -24.72
CA PHE A 82 3.97 10.77 -24.53
C PHE A 82 2.77 10.15 -25.25
N SER A 83 3.01 9.57 -26.43
CA SER A 83 1.94 8.90 -27.17
C SER A 83 1.59 7.53 -26.57
N PHE A 84 0.38 7.06 -26.83
CA PHE A 84 -0.07 5.73 -26.39
C PHE A 84 0.88 4.61 -26.83
N GLU A 85 1.34 4.63 -28.09
CA GLU A 85 2.23 3.59 -28.62
C GLU A 85 3.63 3.63 -28.00
N GLU A 86 4.13 4.82 -27.63
CA GLU A 86 5.41 4.95 -26.92
C GLU A 86 5.32 4.40 -25.49
N LEU A 87 4.27 4.74 -24.74
CA LEU A 87 4.05 4.19 -23.41
C LEU A 87 3.84 2.68 -23.43
N ARG A 88 3.17 2.16 -24.45
CA ARG A 88 3.01 0.72 -24.67
C ARG A 88 4.36 0.00 -24.87
N ALA A 89 5.34 0.65 -25.48
CA ALA A 89 6.67 0.07 -25.71
C ALA A 89 7.49 -0.08 -24.42
N VAL A 90 7.20 0.71 -23.38
CA VAL A 90 7.91 0.70 -22.08
C VAL A 90 7.61 -0.56 -21.25
N LYS A 91 6.52 -1.28 -21.56
CA LYS A 91 6.10 -2.54 -20.92
C LYS A 91 6.01 -2.42 -19.38
N GLN A 92 6.82 -3.18 -18.64
CA GLN A 92 6.71 -3.37 -17.19
C GLN A 92 6.89 -2.07 -16.40
N ASN A 93 7.68 -1.12 -16.91
CA ASN A 93 7.98 0.11 -16.20
C ASN A 93 6.94 1.22 -16.41
N VAL A 94 5.92 1.00 -17.27
CA VAL A 94 4.88 2.00 -17.54
C VAL A 94 4.04 2.32 -16.30
N GLY A 95 3.95 1.39 -15.34
CA GLY A 95 3.28 1.63 -14.07
C GLY A 95 3.88 2.77 -13.27
N ILE A 96 5.20 2.98 -13.37
CA ILE A 96 5.91 4.08 -12.69
C ILE A 96 5.38 5.43 -13.21
N PHE A 97 5.22 5.55 -14.53
CA PHE A 97 4.73 6.76 -15.19
C PHE A 97 3.32 7.15 -14.70
N PHE A 98 2.41 6.19 -14.59
CA PHE A 98 1.06 6.50 -14.12
C PHE A 98 1.01 6.70 -12.60
N ASN A 99 1.74 5.87 -11.82
CA ASN A 99 1.68 5.93 -10.37
C ASN A 99 2.11 7.30 -9.83
N CYS A 100 3.12 7.95 -10.44
CA CYS A 100 3.52 9.28 -9.99
C CYS A 100 2.41 10.33 -10.15
N LEU A 101 1.48 10.13 -11.08
CA LEU A 101 0.36 11.03 -11.34
C LEU A 101 -0.90 10.69 -10.53
N VAL A 102 -1.21 9.41 -10.32
CA VAL A 102 -2.52 8.99 -9.77
C VAL A 102 -2.47 8.11 -8.53
N ASN A 103 -1.33 7.49 -8.20
CA ASN A 103 -1.21 6.63 -7.03
C ASN A 103 -0.02 7.04 -6.16
N LEU A 104 -0.31 7.88 -5.18
CA LEU A 104 0.68 8.37 -4.22
C LEU A 104 1.36 7.25 -3.43
N ASN A 105 0.63 6.23 -2.99
CA ASN A 105 1.20 5.17 -2.16
C ASN A 105 2.25 4.37 -2.94
N LYS A 106 1.92 4.00 -4.20
CA LYS A 106 2.87 3.32 -5.08
C LYS A 106 4.03 4.22 -5.50
N PHE A 107 3.78 5.52 -5.66
CA PHE A 107 4.84 6.49 -5.93
C PHE A 107 5.84 6.61 -4.76
N ILE A 108 5.35 6.78 -3.53
CA ILE A 108 6.21 6.82 -2.33
C ILE A 108 6.96 5.50 -2.16
N ALA A 109 6.27 4.36 -2.31
CA ALA A 109 6.90 3.05 -2.23
C ALA A 109 8.03 2.88 -3.26
N TYR A 110 7.86 3.43 -4.46
CA TYR A 110 8.87 3.44 -5.50
C TYR A 110 10.08 4.34 -5.15
N GLU A 111 9.84 5.54 -4.63
CA GLU A 111 10.91 6.47 -4.22
C GLU A 111 11.73 5.95 -3.02
N THR A 112 11.05 5.23 -2.11
CA THR A 112 11.66 4.71 -0.87
C THR A 112 12.13 3.26 -0.97
N ARG A 113 12.01 2.63 -2.15
CA ARG A 113 12.32 1.21 -2.32
C ARG A 113 13.77 0.88 -1.99
N ASP A 114 13.95 -0.27 -1.34
CA ASP A 114 15.26 -0.86 -1.15
C ASP A 114 15.68 -1.65 -2.41
N LEU A 115 16.77 -1.22 -3.04
CA LEU A 115 17.35 -1.87 -4.22
C LEU A 115 17.72 -3.34 -3.97
N PHE A 116 18.07 -3.71 -2.74
CA PHE A 116 18.41 -5.09 -2.40
C PHE A 116 17.16 -5.97 -2.37
N GLN A 117 16.09 -5.50 -1.72
CA GLN A 117 14.81 -6.20 -1.67
C GLN A 117 14.21 -6.36 -3.06
N LEU A 118 14.25 -5.31 -3.89
CA LEU A 118 13.77 -5.37 -5.27
C LEU A 118 14.52 -6.44 -6.08
N LYS A 119 15.86 -6.47 -5.98
CA LYS A 119 16.68 -7.48 -6.69
C LYS A 119 16.36 -8.90 -6.22
N HIS A 120 16.19 -9.08 -4.91
CA HIS A 120 15.84 -10.38 -4.35
C HIS A 120 14.50 -10.87 -4.92
N GLN A 121 13.47 -10.01 -4.88
CA GLN A 121 12.13 -10.32 -5.38
C GLN A 121 12.11 -10.63 -6.89
N LEU A 122 12.92 -9.93 -7.69
CA LEU A 122 13.06 -10.20 -9.14
C LEU A 122 13.81 -11.50 -9.43
N THR A 123 14.67 -11.95 -8.51
CA THR A 123 15.47 -13.18 -8.69
C THR A 123 14.70 -14.42 -8.26
N GLU A 124 13.95 -14.33 -7.16
CA GLU A 124 13.19 -15.44 -6.60
C GLU A 124 11.97 -15.79 -7.47
N PHE A 125 11.30 -14.77 -8.00
CA PHE A 125 10.10 -14.91 -8.82
C PHE A 125 10.21 -14.07 -10.11
N PRO A 126 10.98 -14.52 -11.11
CA PRO A 126 11.21 -13.74 -12.33
C PRO A 126 9.98 -13.63 -13.22
N ASP A 127 9.09 -14.64 -13.20
CA ASP A 127 7.92 -14.70 -14.08
C ASP A 127 6.67 -14.03 -13.48
N TYR A 128 6.77 -13.48 -12.27
CA TYR A 128 5.63 -12.85 -11.59
C TYR A 128 5.33 -11.48 -12.18
N SER A 129 4.06 -11.29 -12.55
CA SER A 129 3.50 -9.99 -12.88
C SER A 129 3.38 -9.10 -11.64
N GLU A 130 3.10 -7.82 -11.85
CA GLU A 130 2.84 -6.89 -10.74
C GLU A 130 1.60 -7.33 -9.94
N TRP A 131 0.59 -7.90 -10.60
CA TRP A 131 -0.57 -8.50 -9.93
C TRP A 131 -0.16 -9.68 -9.04
N ASP A 132 0.68 -10.59 -9.53
CA ASP A 132 1.12 -11.75 -8.75
C ASP A 132 1.92 -11.33 -7.52
N ARG A 133 2.76 -10.29 -7.66
CA ARG A 133 3.52 -9.70 -6.55
C ARG A 133 2.60 -9.08 -5.50
N PHE A 134 1.62 -8.28 -5.95
CA PHE A 134 0.62 -7.69 -5.07
C PHE A 134 -0.20 -8.77 -4.34
N ALA A 135 -0.75 -9.74 -5.07
CA ALA A 135 -1.56 -10.81 -4.51
C ALA A 135 -0.80 -11.66 -3.49
N LYS A 136 0.49 -11.97 -3.75
CA LYS A 136 1.35 -12.68 -2.78
C LYS A 136 1.54 -11.85 -1.51
N ALA A 137 1.87 -10.57 -1.64
CA ALA A 137 2.09 -9.70 -0.49
C ALA A 137 0.81 -9.53 0.36
N GLU A 138 -0.35 -9.36 -0.28
CA GLU A 138 -1.63 -9.27 0.42
C GLU A 138 -2.01 -10.59 1.10
N TYR A 139 -1.78 -11.73 0.44
CA TYR A 139 -2.00 -13.04 1.04
C TYR A 139 -1.12 -13.25 2.28
N GLU A 140 0.17 -12.92 2.18
CA GLU A 140 1.10 -13.02 3.31
C GLU A 140 0.69 -12.11 4.47
N ARG A 141 0.24 -10.88 4.18
CA ARG A 141 -0.27 -9.96 5.21
C ARG A 141 -1.49 -10.54 5.93
N LEU A 142 -2.47 -11.04 5.19
CA LEU A 142 -3.69 -11.63 5.77
C LEU A 142 -3.39 -12.88 6.59
N ALA A 143 -2.51 -13.76 6.11
CA ALA A 143 -2.11 -14.96 6.84
C ALA A 143 -1.44 -14.61 8.18
N MET A 144 -0.59 -13.57 8.22
CA MET A 144 0.02 -13.09 9.47
C MET A 144 -0.99 -12.46 10.43
N GLU A 145 -2.00 -11.76 9.91
CA GLU A 145 -3.08 -11.18 10.72
C GLU A 145 -3.95 -12.29 11.35
N GLU A 146 -4.21 -13.39 10.63
CA GLU A 146 -4.92 -14.56 11.17
C GLU A 146 -4.12 -15.27 12.27
N GLU A 147 -2.81 -15.52 12.06
CA GLU A 147 -1.94 -16.15 13.07
C GLU A 147 -1.84 -15.31 14.36
N GLN A 148 -1.82 -13.97 14.26
CA GLN A 148 -1.83 -13.08 15.44
C GLN A 148 -3.19 -13.02 16.14
N GLY A 149 -4.29 -13.16 15.40
CA GLY A 149 -5.63 -13.26 15.96
C GLY A 149 -5.81 -14.52 16.80
N GLU A 150 -5.32 -15.65 16.31
CA GLU A 150 -5.38 -16.93 17.03
C GLU A 150 -4.54 -16.92 18.32
N ASP A 151 -3.30 -16.41 18.29
CA ASP A 151 -2.44 -16.30 19.49
C ASP A 151 -3.04 -15.39 20.58
N SER A 152 -3.78 -14.34 20.19
CA SER A 152 -4.51 -13.49 21.13
C SER A 152 -5.71 -14.21 21.77
N GLU A 153 -6.39 -15.07 21.02
CA GLU A 153 -7.51 -15.86 21.54
C GLU A 153 -7.05 -16.98 22.49
N VAL A 154 -5.87 -17.58 22.27
CA VAL A 154 -5.32 -18.60 23.19
C VAL A 154 -4.85 -17.98 24.51
N LEU A 155 -4.30 -16.76 24.49
CA LEU A 155 -3.93 -16.01 25.70
C LEU A 155 -5.16 -15.64 26.55
N ASP A 156 -6.26 -15.21 25.93
CA ASP A 156 -7.51 -14.86 26.63
C ASP A 156 -8.24 -16.10 27.19
N ALA A 157 -8.13 -17.25 26.51
CA ALA A 157 -8.66 -18.53 27.00
C ALA A 157 -7.86 -19.12 28.18
N MET A 158 -6.57 -18.79 28.30
CA MET A 158 -5.68 -19.31 29.35
C MET A 158 -5.79 -18.53 30.67
N ASP A 159 -6.16 -17.24 30.64
CA ASP A 159 -6.37 -16.41 31.85
C ASP A 159 -7.72 -16.71 32.55
N GLY A 160 -8.67 -17.33 31.85
CA GLY A 160 -10.00 -17.67 32.38
C GLY A 160 -10.11 -18.99 33.15
N TRP A 161 -9.09 -19.85 33.15
CA TRP A 161 -9.16 -21.20 33.74
C TRP A 161 -8.45 -21.35 35.09
N ASP A 162 -7.69 -20.35 35.53
CA ASP A 162 -6.90 -20.42 36.78
C ASP A 162 -7.59 -19.74 37.99
N SER A 163 -8.86 -19.36 37.86
CA SER A 163 -9.59 -18.59 38.89
C SER A 163 -10.79 -19.30 39.54
N GLU A 164 -10.96 -20.61 39.34
CA GLU A 164 -12.04 -21.38 39.99
C GLU A 164 -11.54 -22.59 40.80
N GLU A 165 -10.67 -22.41 41.81
CA GLU A 165 -10.55 -23.42 42.87
C GLU A 165 -9.94 -22.89 44.19
N GLU A 166 -10.65 -22.00 44.90
CA GLU A 166 -10.51 -21.93 46.37
C GLU A 166 -11.71 -21.24 47.03
N ASN A 167 -12.80 -21.98 47.26
CA ASN A 167 -13.83 -21.55 48.20
C ASN A 167 -14.53 -22.74 48.88
N GLN A 168 -14.02 -23.17 50.03
CA GLN A 168 -14.78 -23.92 51.03
C GLN A 168 -14.54 -23.33 52.45
N ALA A 169 -15.65 -22.97 53.08
CA ALA A 169 -15.87 -22.16 54.29
C ALA A 169 -15.73 -22.97 55.63
N PRO A 170 -16.37 -22.62 56.78
CA PRO A 170 -16.39 -21.41 57.64
C PRO A 170 -16.20 -21.71 59.17
N GLY A 171 -16.13 -20.65 60.02
CA GLY A 171 -16.43 -20.67 61.49
C GLY A 171 -15.26 -20.22 62.39
N GLN A 172 -15.39 -19.51 63.52
CA GLN A 172 -16.48 -19.10 64.40
C GLN A 172 -16.00 -17.92 65.29
N SER A 173 -16.94 -17.09 65.75
CA SER A 173 -16.80 -15.99 66.71
C SER A 173 -16.22 -16.38 68.08
N ASN A 174 -15.48 -15.48 68.75
CA ASN A 174 -15.88 -14.93 70.07
C ASN A 174 -14.94 -13.84 70.62
N ASN A 175 -15.58 -12.85 71.23
CA ASN A 175 -15.00 -11.81 72.11
C ASN A 175 -14.25 -12.42 73.31
N ASN A 176 -13.25 -11.69 73.83
CA ASN A 176 -13.20 -11.29 75.24
C ASN A 176 -12.18 -10.17 75.51
N ASN A 177 -12.56 -9.35 76.50
CA ASN A 177 -11.93 -8.15 77.07
C ASN A 177 -10.78 -8.47 78.04
N GLU A 178 -10.11 -7.39 78.50
CA GLU A 178 -9.14 -7.27 79.63
C GLU A 178 -7.68 -7.56 79.25
N GLY A 179 -6.65 -6.77 79.59
CA GLY A 179 -6.49 -5.55 80.38
C GLY A 179 -4.98 -5.28 80.57
N GLU A 180 -4.64 -4.10 81.09
CA GLU A 180 -3.40 -3.72 81.80
C GLU A 180 -2.10 -3.34 81.05
N GLU A 181 -1.87 -2.02 81.06
CA GLU A 181 -0.66 -1.29 81.52
C GLU A 181 0.68 -2.02 81.69
N ASN A 182 1.71 -1.45 81.05
CA ASN A 182 2.99 -0.94 81.60
C ASN A 182 3.96 -0.82 80.40
N LYS A 183 4.66 0.29 80.12
CA LYS A 183 5.37 1.24 80.97
C LYS A 183 5.76 2.46 80.14
#